data_AF-A0A2V7T0S7-F1
#
_entry.id   AF-A0A2V7T0S7-F1
#
_cell.length_a   1.000
_cell.length_b   1.000
_cell.length_c   1.000
_cell.angle_alpha   90.00
_cell.angle_beta   90.00
_cell.angle_gamma   90.00
#
_symmetry.space_group_name_H-M   'P 1'
#
loop_
_entity.id
_entity.type
_entity.pdbx_description
1 polymer ?
#
loop_
_entity_poly.entity_id
_entity_poly.type
_entity_poly.pdbx_seq_one_letter_code
_entity_poly.pdbx_strand_id
1 'polypeptide(L)'
;MRLAGGAIIRALLIVSGVFLLIPGRNTQGDPWHEREMASCTLSDSAEVTLYQGEGGGSEPTWYSVTHNPRGLERERQILYRSRSPGLYDLFCDSTGVVIQTGGEPITLTAKQARQLRESPAAGARSRLTVRPVFGAVLLIAGGALLWSLRPRRDDDV
;
A
#
# COMPACT_ATOMS: atom_id res chain seq x y z
N MET A 1 0.19 8.11 53.65
CA MET A 1 -0.40 7.31 52.55
C MET A 1 -1.31 8.11 51.60
N ARG A 2 -1.91 9.25 51.98
CA ARG A 2 -2.84 10.00 51.08
C ARG A 2 -2.19 10.79 49.93
N LEU A 3 -0.92 11.16 50.04
CA LEU A 3 -0.20 11.93 49.00
C LEU A 3 0.21 11.10 47.78
N ALA A 4 0.48 9.80 47.96
CA ALA A 4 0.91 8.92 46.86
C ALA A 4 -0.23 8.61 45.87
N GLY A 5 -1.46 8.47 46.35
CA GLY A 5 -2.62 8.19 45.50
C GLY A 5 -2.95 9.32 44.51
N GLY A 6 -2.85 10.58 44.95
CA GLY A 6 -3.08 11.74 44.07
C GLY A 6 -2.03 11.89 42.97
N ALA A 7 -0.77 11.56 43.26
CA ALA A 7 0.31 11.58 42.27
C ALA A 7 0.14 10.50 41.19
N ILE A 8 -0.28 9.29 41.59
CA ILE A 8 -0.53 8.18 40.65
C ILE A 8 -1.70 8.51 39.70
N ILE A 9 -2.80 9.06 40.23
CA ILE A 9 -3.96 9.43 39.41
C ILE A 9 -3.58 10.53 38.40
N ARG A 10 -2.80 11.54 38.80
CA ARG A 10 -2.31 12.56 37.88
C ARG A 10 -1.40 11.98 36.79
N ALA A 11 -0.50 11.08 37.15
CA ALA A 11 0.38 10.43 36.18
C ALA A 11 -0.43 9.62 35.15
N LEU A 12 -1.43 8.86 35.60
CA LEU A 12 -2.32 8.10 34.71
C LEU A 12 -3.10 9.02 33.76
N LEU A 13 -3.66 10.12 34.25
CA LEU A 13 -4.38 11.08 33.40
C LEU A 13 -3.46 11.73 32.35
N ILE A 14 -2.22 12.04 32.70
CA ILE A 14 -1.24 12.59 31.75
C ILE A 14 -0.90 11.53 30.68
N VAL A 15 -0.63 10.29 31.09
CA VAL A 15 -0.31 9.19 30.15
C VAL A 15 -1.50 8.89 29.23
N SER A 16 -2.72 8.81 29.77
CA SER A 16 -3.94 8.61 28.98
C SER A 16 -4.21 9.79 28.03
N GLY A 17 -4.03 11.03 28.50
CA GLY A 17 -4.18 12.23 27.67
C GLY A 17 -3.19 12.25 26.49
N VAL A 18 -1.92 11.91 26.75
CA VAL A 18 -0.90 11.77 25.70
C VAL A 18 -1.26 10.65 24.72
N PHE A 19 -1.76 9.51 25.23
CA PHE A 19 -2.18 8.39 24.38
C PHE A 19 -3.33 8.76 23.43
N LEU A 20 -4.31 9.55 23.90
CA LEU A 20 -5.43 10.02 23.08
C LEU A 20 -5.03 11.05 22.01
N LEU A 21 -3.95 11.81 22.24
CA LEU A 21 -3.44 12.79 21.29
C LEU A 21 -2.56 12.19 20.20
N ILE A 22 -2.20 10.91 20.34
CA ILE A 22 -1.42 10.20 19.34
C ILE A 22 -2.39 9.71 18.25
N PRO A 23 -2.31 10.23 17.02
CA PRO A 23 -3.12 9.68 15.92
C PRO A 23 -2.72 8.22 15.71
N GLY A 24 -3.73 7.35 15.67
CA GLY A 24 -3.55 5.93 15.42
C GLY A 24 -2.97 5.64 14.04
N ARG A 25 -2.66 4.36 13.79
CA ARG A 25 -2.15 3.87 12.49
C ARG A 25 -3.05 4.31 11.33
N ASN A 26 -4.36 4.21 11.52
CA ASN A 26 -5.35 4.46 10.49
C ASN A 26 -6.12 5.75 10.77
N THR A 27 -6.32 6.55 9.72
CA THR A 27 -7.27 7.68 9.76
C THR A 27 -8.71 7.22 9.50
N GLN A 28 -8.88 6.12 8.77
CA GLN A 28 -10.16 5.50 8.41
C GLN A 28 -10.07 3.97 8.51
N GLY A 29 -11.20 3.33 8.82
CA GLY A 29 -11.23 1.90 9.16
C GLY A 29 -10.83 1.65 10.61
N ASP A 30 -10.79 0.38 11.01
CA ASP A 30 -10.47 -0.03 12.37
C ASP A 30 -9.27 -1.01 12.40
N PRO A 31 -8.10 -0.58 12.90
CA PRO A 31 -6.92 -1.44 13.02
C PRO A 31 -7.14 -2.74 13.80
N TRP A 32 -8.11 -2.78 14.71
CA TRP A 32 -8.39 -3.95 15.54
C TRP A 32 -9.21 -5.02 14.82
N HIS A 33 -9.88 -4.64 13.74
CA HIS A 33 -10.71 -5.52 12.91
C HIS A 33 -10.14 -5.64 11.49
N GLU A 34 -8.82 -5.53 11.38
CA GLU A 34 -8.07 -5.65 10.15
C GLU A 34 -7.16 -6.87 10.19
N ARG A 35 -7.13 -7.62 9.08
CA ARG A 35 -6.22 -8.73 8.84
C ARG A 35 -5.21 -8.35 7.77
N GLU A 36 -3.94 -8.65 8.01
CA GLU A 36 -2.90 -8.50 7.00
C GLU A 36 -3.12 -9.47 5.83
N MET A 37 -3.10 -8.95 4.61
CA MET A 37 -3.21 -9.73 3.37
C MET A 37 -1.84 -9.97 2.73
N ALA A 38 -1.06 -8.90 2.60
CA ALA A 38 0.22 -8.89 1.91
C ALA A 38 1.12 -7.78 2.45
N SER A 39 2.43 -7.98 2.40
CA SER A 39 3.43 -6.95 2.68
C SER A 39 4.58 -7.01 1.68
N CYS A 40 5.22 -5.87 1.44
CA CYS A 40 6.44 -5.80 0.64
C CYS A 40 7.42 -4.77 1.18
N THR A 41 8.70 -5.03 0.99
CA THR A 41 9.77 -4.11 1.36
C THR A 41 9.99 -3.12 0.22
N LEU A 42 9.62 -1.85 0.45
CA LEU A 42 9.77 -0.75 -0.52
C LEU A 42 11.22 -0.24 -0.59
N SER A 43 11.92 -0.30 0.54
CA SER A 43 13.36 -0.06 0.65
C SER A 43 13.87 -0.75 1.91
N ASP A 44 15.19 -0.82 2.10
CA ASP A 44 15.79 -1.37 3.34
C ASP A 44 15.25 -0.71 4.62
N SER A 45 14.67 0.50 4.49
CA SER A 45 14.13 1.32 5.57
C SER A 45 12.60 1.41 5.61
N ALA A 46 11.86 0.74 4.73
CA ALA A 46 10.41 0.89 4.68
C ALA A 46 9.69 -0.35 4.13
N GLU A 47 8.58 -0.68 4.76
CA GLU A 47 7.64 -1.73 4.38
C GLU A 47 6.27 -1.12 4.08
N VAL A 48 5.56 -1.72 3.14
CA VAL A 48 4.19 -1.37 2.81
C VAL A 48 3.32 -2.60 3.02
N THR A 49 2.21 -2.43 3.73
CA THR A 49 1.34 -3.54 4.13
C THR A 49 -0.09 -3.27 3.72
N LEU A 50 -0.76 -4.26 3.15
CA LEU A 50 -2.18 -4.26 2.82
C LEU A 50 -2.94 -5.00 3.91
N TYR A 51 -3.96 -4.35 4.43
CA TYR A 51 -4.91 -4.91 5.36
C TYR A 51 -6.30 -4.97 4.75
N GLN A 52 -7.03 -6.01 5.12
CA GLN A 52 -8.44 -6.19 4.87
C GLN A 52 -9.21 -6.03 6.17
N GLY A 53 -10.18 -5.14 6.16
CA GLY A 53 -11.08 -4.92 7.29
C GLY A 53 -12.40 -5.68 7.15
N GLU A 54 -12.86 -6.25 8.26
CA GLU A 54 -14.14 -6.97 8.34
C GLU A 54 -15.09 -6.29 9.35
N GLY A 55 -16.30 -5.93 8.89
CA GLY A 55 -17.35 -5.34 9.71
C GLY A 55 -18.28 -6.36 10.37
N GLY A 56 -17.80 -7.59 10.63
CA GLY A 56 -18.59 -8.66 11.25
C GLY A 56 -19.41 -9.54 10.28
N GLY A 57 -19.20 -9.41 8.97
CA GLY A 57 -19.77 -10.30 7.94
C GLY A 57 -18.68 -11.07 7.17
N SER A 58 -19.08 -11.94 6.24
CA SER A 58 -18.15 -12.75 5.43
C SER A 58 -17.44 -11.99 4.30
N GLU A 59 -17.87 -10.76 4.00
CA GLU A 59 -17.28 -9.93 2.95
C GLU A 59 -16.43 -8.79 3.53
N PRO A 60 -15.32 -8.45 2.86
CA PRO A 60 -14.50 -7.31 3.25
C PRO A 60 -15.31 -6.01 3.22
N THR A 61 -15.17 -5.25 4.29
CA THR A 61 -15.91 -4.00 4.53
C THR A 61 -15.04 -2.76 4.36
N TRP A 62 -13.72 -2.94 4.28
CA TRP A 62 -12.73 -1.97 3.79
C TRP A 62 -11.38 -2.63 3.53
N TYR A 63 -10.49 -1.88 2.90
CA TYR A 63 -9.07 -2.18 2.73
C TYR A 63 -8.27 -0.95 3.12
N SER A 64 -7.13 -1.16 3.77
CA SER A 64 -6.19 -0.11 4.09
C SER A 64 -4.79 -0.52 3.66
N VAL A 65 -4.05 0.42 3.08
CA VAL A 65 -2.61 0.23 2.82
C VAL A 65 -1.87 1.18 3.73
N THR A 66 -0.86 0.67 4.41
CA THR A 66 -0.04 1.41 5.35
C THR A 66 1.40 1.43 4.88
N HIS A 67 2.12 2.47 5.29
CA HIS A 67 3.55 2.59 5.13
C HIS A 67 4.21 2.53 6.50
N ASN A 68 5.03 1.52 6.71
CA ASN A 68 5.78 1.25 7.92
C ASN A 68 7.28 1.52 7.71
N PRO A 69 7.78 2.71 8.09
CA PRO A 69 9.23 2.94 8.11
C PRO A 69 9.90 2.08 9.19
N ARG A 70 10.98 1.39 8.84
CA ARG A 70 11.82 0.69 9.80
C ARG A 70 12.61 1.73 10.61
N GLY A 71 12.08 2.08 11.78
CA GLY A 71 12.66 3.10 12.65
C GLY A 71 11.73 3.49 13.81
N LEU A 72 11.92 4.71 14.34
CA LEU A 72 11.08 5.26 15.42
C LEU A 72 9.79 5.88 14.91
N GLU A 73 9.68 6.08 13.60
CA GLU A 73 8.47 6.58 12.98
C GLU A 73 7.38 5.49 13.02
N ARG A 74 6.14 5.92 13.24
CA ARG A 74 5.02 4.99 13.30
C ARG A 74 4.53 4.62 11.92
N GLU A 75 4.05 3.40 11.81
CA GLU A 75 3.22 2.97 10.69
C GLU A 75 2.03 3.93 10.52
N ARG A 76 1.76 4.31 9.27
CA ARG A 76 0.62 5.18 8.93
C ARG A 76 -0.07 4.70 7.67
N GLN A 77 -1.39 4.81 7.66
CA GLN A 77 -2.22 4.62 6.49
C GLN A 77 -1.82 5.60 5.38
N ILE A 78 -1.74 5.10 4.15
CA ILE A 78 -1.47 5.86 2.92
C ILE A 78 -2.60 5.74 1.90
N LEU A 79 -3.38 4.66 1.99
CA LEU A 79 -4.57 4.42 1.16
C LEU A 79 -5.68 3.83 2.03
N TYR A 80 -6.92 4.28 1.78
CA TYR A 80 -8.12 3.65 2.32
C TYR A 80 -9.15 3.43 1.21
N ARG A 81 -9.78 2.25 1.20
CA ARG A 81 -10.85 1.88 0.25
C ARG A 81 -11.97 1.16 0.99
N SER A 82 -13.22 1.54 0.76
CA SER A 82 -14.36 0.97 1.50
C SER A 82 -14.80 -0.41 1.02
N ARG A 83 -14.90 -0.72 -0.27
CA ARG A 83 -15.31 -2.08 -0.68
C ARG A 83 -14.90 -2.41 -2.09
N SER A 84 -15.07 -1.44 -2.98
CA SER A 84 -14.83 -1.61 -4.41
C SER A 84 -13.97 -0.46 -4.97
N PRO A 85 -13.05 -0.75 -5.91
CA PRO A 85 -12.60 -2.10 -6.28
C PRO A 85 -11.89 -2.79 -5.11
N GLY A 86 -11.96 -4.12 -5.05
CA GLY A 86 -11.22 -4.90 -4.05
C GLY A 86 -9.72 -4.78 -4.28
N LEU A 87 -8.94 -4.81 -3.19
CA LEU A 87 -7.48 -4.89 -3.22
C LEU A 87 -7.08 -6.32 -2.90
N TYR A 88 -6.22 -6.92 -3.71
CA TYR A 88 -5.91 -8.36 -3.59
C TYR A 88 -4.48 -8.63 -3.19
N ASP A 89 -3.56 -7.79 -3.66
CA ASP A 89 -2.13 -8.00 -3.48
C ASP A 89 -1.37 -6.69 -3.63
N LEU A 90 -0.10 -6.69 -3.24
CA LEU A 90 0.80 -5.56 -3.41
C LEU A 90 2.22 -6.05 -3.72
N PHE A 91 2.95 -5.29 -4.54
CA PHE A 91 4.32 -5.57 -4.94
C PHE A 91 5.18 -4.32 -4.82
N CYS A 92 6.40 -4.46 -4.31
CA CYS A 92 7.39 -3.39 -4.25
C CYS A 92 8.51 -3.67 -5.24
N ASP A 93 9.00 -2.61 -5.88
CA ASP A 93 10.22 -2.63 -6.67
C ASP A 93 11.06 -1.36 -6.40
N SER A 94 12.16 -1.21 -7.15
CA SER A 94 13.04 -0.04 -7.04
C SER A 94 12.38 1.31 -7.35
N THR A 95 11.22 1.31 -8.01
CA THR A 95 10.49 2.51 -8.43
C THR A 95 9.37 2.88 -7.44
N GLY A 96 8.77 1.89 -6.78
CA GLY A 96 7.61 2.12 -5.93
C GLY A 96 6.88 0.88 -5.47
N VAL A 97 5.59 1.06 -5.19
CA VAL A 97 4.63 0.02 -4.84
C VAL A 97 3.50 -0.02 -5.86
N VAL A 98 3.14 -1.22 -6.29
CA VAL A 98 2.02 -1.54 -7.16
C VAL A 98 1.00 -2.31 -6.35
N ILE A 99 -0.23 -1.80 -6.26
CA ILE A 99 -1.34 -2.42 -5.54
C ILE A 99 -2.30 -3.00 -6.58
N GLN A 100 -2.47 -4.31 -6.54
CA GLN A 100 -3.38 -5.02 -7.44
C GLN A 100 -4.82 -4.84 -7.00
N THR A 101 -5.68 -4.49 -7.95
CA THR A 101 -7.10 -4.23 -7.70
C THR A 101 -7.96 -5.00 -8.69
N GLY A 102 -9.28 -5.08 -8.43
CA GLY A 102 -10.24 -5.60 -9.41
C GLY A 102 -10.43 -4.73 -10.67
N GLY A 103 -9.78 -3.58 -10.74
CA GLY A 103 -9.72 -2.70 -11.91
C GLY A 103 -8.28 -2.38 -12.29
N GLU A 104 -7.98 -1.12 -12.61
CA GLU A 104 -6.61 -0.71 -12.89
C GLU A 104 -5.72 -0.79 -11.62
N PRO A 105 -4.49 -1.32 -11.74
CA PRO A 105 -3.53 -1.33 -10.64
C PRO A 105 -3.20 0.10 -10.18
N ILE A 106 -3.06 0.28 -8.86
CA ILE A 106 -2.64 1.56 -8.29
C ILE A 106 -1.13 1.53 -8.11
N THR A 107 -0.41 2.40 -8.83
CA THR A 107 1.05 2.51 -8.70
C THR A 107 1.42 3.79 -7.95
N LEU A 108 2.26 3.66 -6.93
CA LEU A 108 2.79 4.76 -6.13
C LEU A 108 4.31 4.70 -6.15
N THR A 109 4.96 5.80 -6.48
CA THR A 109 6.41 5.92 -6.25
C THR A 109 6.73 5.89 -4.75
N ALA A 110 7.95 5.54 -4.38
CA ALA A 110 8.37 5.57 -2.97
C ALA A 110 8.18 6.96 -2.33
N LYS A 111 8.42 8.03 -3.10
CA LYS A 111 8.17 9.41 -2.67
C LYS A 111 6.69 9.67 -2.40
N GLN A 112 5.79 9.22 -3.29
CA GLN A 112 4.35 9.36 -3.11
C GLN A 112 3.86 8.58 -1.88
N ALA A 113 4.31 7.34 -1.70
CA ALA A 113 3.98 6.55 -0.52
C ALA A 113 4.37 7.27 0.77
N ARG A 114 5.55 7.90 0.82
CA ARG A 114 5.99 8.71 1.96
C ARG A 114 5.13 9.96 2.17
N GLN A 115 4.79 10.68 1.10
CA GLN A 115 3.96 11.90 1.17
C GLN A 115 2.53 11.61 1.65
N LEU A 116 1.95 10.47 1.25
CA LEU A 116 0.58 10.08 1.62
C LEU A 116 0.42 9.77 3.12
N ARG A 117 1.50 9.68 3.89
CA ARG A 117 1.44 9.48 5.35
C ARG A 117 0.91 10.69 6.12
N GLU A 118 0.95 11.87 5.52
CA GLU A 118 0.41 13.11 6.09
C GLU A 118 -1.07 13.28 5.74
N SER A 119 -1.44 12.91 4.51
CA SER A 119 -2.80 13.00 3.99
C SER A 119 -3.11 11.75 3.16
N PRO A 120 -3.68 10.69 3.76
CA PRO A 120 -3.93 9.43 3.09
C PRO A 120 -4.92 9.59 1.93
N ALA A 121 -4.70 8.84 0.85
CA ALA A 121 -5.62 8.83 -0.28
C ALA A 121 -6.89 8.04 0.11
N ALA A 122 -8.04 8.71 0.11
CA ALA A 122 -9.32 8.13 0.48
C ALA A 122 -10.38 8.29 -0.64
N GLY A 123 -11.22 7.27 -0.80
CA GLY A 123 -12.44 7.33 -1.61
C GLY A 123 -12.42 6.46 -2.87
N ALA A 124 -13.61 6.06 -3.34
CA ALA A 124 -13.81 5.17 -4.49
C ALA A 124 -13.21 5.67 -5.82
N ARG A 125 -12.77 6.94 -5.88
CA ARG A 125 -12.20 7.60 -7.07
C ARG A 125 -10.95 8.44 -6.76
N SER A 126 -10.08 8.03 -5.85
CA SER A 126 -8.75 8.67 -5.77
C SER A 126 -8.03 8.37 -7.10
N ARG A 127 -8.15 9.28 -8.08
CA ARG A 127 -7.32 9.35 -9.28
C ARG A 127 -5.92 9.74 -8.82
N LEU A 128 -5.21 8.80 -8.22
CA LEU A 128 -3.77 8.84 -8.26
C LEU A 128 -3.43 8.79 -9.75
N THR A 129 -2.91 9.89 -10.28
CA THR A 129 -2.61 10.01 -11.70
C THR A 129 -1.53 8.98 -12.01
N VAL A 130 -1.97 7.84 -12.55
CA VAL A 130 -1.13 6.77 -13.05
C VAL A 130 -0.35 7.37 -14.20
N ARG A 131 0.95 7.62 -14.00
CA ARG A 131 1.86 7.73 -15.14
C ARG A 131 2.26 6.29 -15.45
N PRO A 132 1.80 5.70 -16.57
CA PRO A 132 2.31 4.41 -16.97
C PRO A 132 3.79 4.59 -17.28
N VAL A 133 4.65 4.10 -16.40
CA VAL A 133 6.05 3.88 -16.77
C VAL A 133 6.04 2.59 -17.56
N PHE A 134 5.73 2.69 -18.86
CA PHE A 134 6.13 1.67 -19.81
C PHE A 134 7.66 1.66 -19.83
N GLY A 135 8.25 0.93 -18.89
CA GLY A 135 9.63 0.51 -18.97
C GLY A 135 9.73 -0.38 -20.19
N ALA A 136 10.25 0.19 -21.28
CA ALA A 136 10.64 -0.54 -22.46
C ALA A 136 11.53 -1.71 -22.04
N VAL A 137 10.97 -2.92 -22.08
CA VAL A 137 11.77 -4.15 -22.14
C VAL A 137 12.42 -4.16 -23.51
N LEU A 138 13.54 -3.44 -23.59
CA LEU A 138 14.46 -3.49 -24.71
C LEU A 138 15.19 -4.86 -24.59
N LEU A 139 14.61 -5.90 -25.18
CA LEU A 139 15.30 -7.16 -25.41
C LEU A 139 16.43 -6.90 -26.42
N ILE A 140 17.58 -6.46 -25.92
CA ILE A 140 18.85 -6.56 -26.65
C ILE A 140 19.30 -8.01 -26.54
N ALA A 141 19.00 -8.79 -27.57
CA ALA A 141 19.76 -9.99 -27.91
C ALA A 141 20.17 -9.88 -29.37
N GLY A 142 21.22 -9.10 -29.64
CA GLY A 142 22.10 -9.40 -30.77
C GLY A 142 22.92 -10.64 -30.42
N GLY A 143 23.24 -11.57 -31.29
CA GLY A 143 22.95 -11.70 -32.71
C GLY A 143 23.58 -13.02 -33.20
N ALA A 144 23.46 -13.23 -34.51
CA ALA A 144 24.12 -14.24 -35.33
C ALA A 144 23.59 -15.69 -35.23
N LEU A 145 22.74 -16.06 -36.20
CA LEU A 145 23.09 -16.93 -37.34
C LEU A 145 21.86 -16.95 -38.28
N LEU A 146 21.86 -16.22 -39.40
CA LEU A 146 22.26 -16.68 -40.74
C LEU A 146 21.55 -17.98 -41.20
N TRP A 147 20.85 -17.86 -42.33
CA TRP A 147 20.07 -18.86 -43.12
C TRP A 147 18.59 -18.99 -42.70
N SER A 148 17.58 -18.85 -43.56
CA SER A 148 17.52 -18.90 -45.02
C SER A 148 16.44 -17.97 -45.56
N LEU A 149 16.74 -17.31 -46.67
CA LEU A 149 15.79 -16.65 -47.55
C LEU A 149 15.09 -17.71 -48.42
N ARG A 150 13.75 -17.74 -48.45
CA ARG A 150 13.00 -17.69 -49.72
C ARG A 150 11.49 -17.44 -49.51
N PRO A 151 10.83 -16.71 -50.41
CA PRO A 151 9.49 -16.18 -50.20
C PRO A 151 8.38 -16.95 -50.95
N ARG A 152 7.14 -16.80 -50.44
CA ARG A 152 5.89 -16.49 -51.17
C ARG A 152 5.43 -17.44 -52.29
N ARG A 153 4.20 -17.98 -52.19
CA ARG A 153 2.98 -17.44 -52.84
C ARG A 153 1.79 -18.39 -52.63
N ASP A 154 0.63 -17.77 -52.43
CA ASP A 154 -0.71 -18.36 -52.47
C ASP A 154 -1.09 -18.93 -53.85
N ASP A 155 -2.23 -19.64 -53.82
CA ASP A 155 -3.25 -19.83 -54.87
C ASP A 155 -3.45 -21.29 -55.37
N ASP A 156 -4.59 -21.84 -54.93
CA ASP A 156 -5.64 -22.55 -55.69
C ASP A 156 -5.25 -23.40 -56.93
N VAL A 157 -5.48 -24.72 -56.81
CA VAL A 157 -6.32 -25.56 -57.72
C VAL A 157 -6.88 -26.74 -56.92
#